data_AF-A0A438D934-F1
#
_entry.id   AF-A0A438D934-F1
#
_cell.length_a   1.000
_cell.length_b   1.000
_cell.length_c   1.000
_cell.angle_alpha   90.00
_cell.angle_beta   90.00
_cell.angle_gamma   90.00
#
_symmetry.space_group_name_H-M   'P 1'
#
loop_
_entity.id
_entity.type
_entity.pdbx_description
1 polymer ?
#
loop_
_entity_poly.entity_id
_entity_poly.type
_entity_poly.pdbx_seq_one_letter_code
_entity_poly.pdbx_strand_id
1 'polypeptide(L)'
;MSQIIGHQTSHDAWMALQRIFSASSKARIMQLRLEFQTAKNGVDSTLEYILRIKTISDNLVAIREPVKYRDHIIKLLGSLGPEYNSIVASLTAREDDFSLHSVHNILLTHEQRLNHQHTPPTDLHFAAHMVAIPNSVPP
;
A
#
# COMPACT_ATOMS: atom_id res chain seq x y z
N MET A 1 19.31 23.04 20.53
CA MET A 1 20.59 22.31 20.67
C MET A 1 21.39 22.89 21.83
N SER A 2 21.12 22.47 23.06
CA SER A 2 21.98 22.74 24.22
C SER A 2 21.60 21.77 25.34
N GLN A 3 22.34 20.66 25.46
CA GLN A 3 22.17 19.73 26.58
C GLN A 3 23.51 19.11 27.01
N ILE A 4 24.64 19.73 26.64
CA ILE A 4 26.00 19.28 27.04
C ILE A 4 26.67 20.33 27.96
N ILE A 5 25.95 21.36 28.41
CA ILE A 5 26.49 22.36 29.34
C ILE A 5 26.04 21.94 30.75
N GLY A 6 26.91 21.22 31.47
CA GLY A 6 26.67 20.81 32.87
C GLY A 6 27.28 19.47 33.31
N HIS A 7 27.97 18.74 32.44
CA HIS A 7 28.58 17.45 32.81
C HIS A 7 30.06 17.61 33.16
N GLN A 8 30.40 17.35 34.43
CA GLN A 8 31.74 17.59 35.01
C GLN A 8 32.80 16.62 34.49
N THR A 9 32.39 15.53 33.83
CA THR A 9 33.29 14.50 33.28
C THR A 9 32.86 14.08 31.87
N SER A 10 33.82 13.62 31.06
CA SER A 10 33.55 13.04 29.74
C SER A 10 32.61 11.83 29.82
N HIS A 11 32.64 11.09 30.93
CA HIS A 11 31.73 9.98 31.21
C HIS A 11 30.28 10.46 31.30
N ASP A 12 30.00 11.52 32.05
CA ASP A 12 28.63 12.03 32.21
C ASP A 12 28.07 12.61 30.90
N ALA A 13 28.92 13.29 30.12
CA ALA A 13 28.56 13.76 28.79
C ALA A 13 28.24 12.59 27.84
N TRP A 14 29.04 11.52 27.85
CA TRP A 14 28.78 10.30 27.07
C TRP A 14 27.47 9.63 27.48
N MET A 15 27.21 9.49 28.78
CA MET A 15 25.98 8.89 29.29
C MET A 15 24.74 9.71 28.92
N ALA A 16 24.82 11.04 28.97
CA ALA A 16 23.75 11.92 28.53
C ALA A 16 23.47 11.78 27.03
N LEU A 17 24.52 11.76 26.21
CA LEU A 17 24.44 11.54 24.77
C LEU A 17 23.79 10.20 24.44
N GLN A 18 24.28 9.12 25.06
CA GLN A 18 23.75 7.78 24.90
C GLN A 18 22.26 7.73 25.27
N ARG A 19 21.85 8.40 26.35
CA ARG A 19 20.45 8.46 26.78
C ARG A 19 19.57 9.17 25.75
N ILE A 20 20.03 10.32 25.22
CA ILE A 20 19.30 11.08 24.20
C ILE A 20 19.15 10.28 22.91
N PHE A 21 20.25 9.69 22.41
CA PHE A 21 20.19 8.85 21.20
C PHE A 21 19.34 7.60 21.39
N SER A 22 19.42 6.95 22.55
CA SER A 22 18.59 5.79 22.87
C SER A 22 17.11 6.14 22.90
N ALA A 23 16.75 7.27 23.54
CA ALA A 23 15.37 7.75 23.59
C ALA A 23 14.85 8.13 22.19
N SER A 24 15.65 8.85 21.41
CA SER A 24 15.33 9.22 20.02
C SER A 24 15.15 7.97 19.14
N SER A 25 16.03 6.99 19.27
CA SER A 25 15.93 5.71 18.55
C SER A 25 14.65 4.96 18.91
N LYS A 26 14.32 4.83 20.19
CA LYS A 26 13.07 4.19 20.65
C LYS A 26 11.83 4.91 20.11
N ALA A 27 11.81 6.24 20.19
CA ALA A 27 10.71 7.05 19.66
C ALA A 27 10.54 6.84 18.14
N ARG A 28 11.66 6.78 17.40
CA ARG A 28 11.64 6.53 15.95
C ARG A 28 11.08 5.15 15.59
N ILE A 29 11.47 4.11 16.35
CA ILE A 29 10.92 2.76 16.18
C ILE A 29 9.41 2.78 16.40
N MET A 30 8.94 3.37 17.51
CA MET A 30 7.52 3.46 17.83
C MET A 30 6.73 4.23 16.76
N GLN A 31 7.28 5.34 16.26
CA GLN A 31 6.67 6.11 15.18
C GLN A 31 6.47 5.27 13.92
N LEU A 32 7.51 4.58 13.45
CA LEU A 32 7.43 3.76 12.23
C LEU A 32 6.49 2.55 12.42
N ARG A 33 6.48 1.93 13.59
CA ARG A 33 5.53 0.85 13.92
C ARG A 33 4.09 1.36 13.89
N LEU A 34 3.83 2.54 14.44
CA LEU A 34 2.50 3.15 14.41
C LEU A 34 2.08 3.51 12.98
N GLU A 35 2.99 4.07 12.19
CA GLU A 35 2.74 4.38 10.78
C GLU A 35 2.41 3.12 9.98
N PHE A 36 3.18 2.05 10.18
CA PHE A 36 2.91 0.74 9.59
C PHE A 36 1.54 0.21 9.98
N GLN A 37 1.17 0.29 11.26
CA GLN A 37 -0.12 -0.21 11.76
C GLN A 37 -1.32 0.61 11.30
N THR A 38 -1.16 1.93 11.14
CA THR A 38 -2.28 2.83 10.82
C THR A 38 -2.43 3.11 9.32
N ALA A 39 -1.44 2.81 8.50
CA ALA A 39 -1.52 2.95 7.04
C ALA A 39 -2.69 2.14 6.47
N LYS A 40 -3.53 2.77 5.65
CA LYS A 40 -4.67 2.13 4.96
C LYS A 40 -4.59 2.41 3.48
N ASN A 41 -5.22 1.53 2.69
CA ASN A 41 -5.52 1.86 1.30
C ASN A 41 -6.56 3.00 1.30
N GLY A 42 -6.18 4.14 0.76
CA GLY A 42 -6.93 5.40 0.85
C GLY A 42 -7.68 5.69 -0.46
N VAL A 43 -7.72 6.97 -0.84
CA VAL A 43 -8.15 7.40 -2.20
C VAL A 43 -7.04 7.18 -3.23
N ASP A 44 -5.82 6.95 -2.77
CA ASP A 44 -4.65 6.68 -3.62
C ASP A 44 -4.77 5.32 -4.30
N SER A 45 -4.02 5.11 -5.39
CA SER A 45 -3.93 3.79 -6.00
C SER A 45 -3.30 2.77 -5.04
N THR A 46 -3.66 1.52 -5.22
CA THR A 46 -3.12 0.35 -4.52
C THR A 46 -1.61 0.26 -4.70
N LEU A 47 -1.08 0.70 -5.84
CA LEU A 47 0.35 0.84 -6.06
C LEU A 47 1.00 1.81 -5.06
N GLU A 48 0.45 3.02 -4.92
CA GLU A 48 0.95 4.02 -3.96
C GLU A 48 0.88 3.49 -2.52
N TYR A 49 -0.21 2.79 -2.19
CA TYR A 49 -0.36 2.15 -0.89
C TYR A 49 0.71 1.07 -0.65
N ILE A 50 0.96 0.18 -1.59
CA ILE A 50 2.01 -0.85 -1.52
C ILE A 50 3.39 -0.21 -1.35
N LEU A 51 3.70 0.84 -2.13
CA LEU A 51 4.98 1.55 -2.05
C LEU A 51 5.19 2.21 -0.69
N ARG A 52 4.14 2.79 -0.10
CA ARG A 52 4.18 3.39 1.24
C ARG A 52 4.51 2.35 2.32
N ILE A 53 3.79 1.23 2.34
CA ILE A 53 4.04 0.15 3.31
C ILE A 53 5.46 -0.42 3.14
N LYS A 54 5.91 -0.59 1.88
CA LYS A 54 7.29 -1.02 1.60
C LYS A 54 8.30 -0.03 2.17
N THR A 55 8.11 1.27 1.95
CA THR A 55 9.02 2.31 2.45
C THR A 55 9.11 2.29 3.97
N ILE A 56 7.99 2.16 4.67
CA ILE A 56 7.97 2.05 6.15
C ILE A 56 8.69 0.77 6.60
N SER A 57 8.47 -0.35 5.90
CA SER A 57 9.12 -1.63 6.20
C SER A 57 10.63 -1.58 6.00
N ASP A 58 11.10 -0.95 4.92
CA ASP A 58 12.52 -0.76 4.62
C ASP A 58 13.19 0.13 5.67
N ASN A 59 12.51 1.19 6.12
CA ASN A 59 12.99 2.04 7.22
C ASN A 59 13.11 1.27 8.55
N LEU A 60 12.16 0.37 8.82
CA LEU A 60 12.20 -0.51 9.99
C LEU A 60 13.38 -1.52 9.90
N VAL A 61 13.64 -2.08 8.72
CA VAL A 61 14.84 -2.91 8.47
C VAL A 61 16.13 -2.12 8.72
N ALA A 62 16.22 -0.89 8.23
CA ALA A 62 17.41 -0.04 8.38
C ALA A 62 17.78 0.24 9.85
N ILE A 63 16.80 0.23 10.76
CA ILE A 63 17.02 0.41 12.20
C ILE A 63 16.98 -0.90 12.99
N ARG A 64 17.12 -2.05 12.30
CA ARG A 64 17.15 -3.42 12.86
C ARG A 64 15.87 -3.86 13.56
N GLU A 65 14.73 -3.33 13.12
CA GLU A 65 13.39 -3.67 13.59
C GLU A 65 12.53 -4.27 12.47
N PRO A 66 12.99 -5.32 11.76
CA PRO A 66 12.30 -5.82 10.57
C PRO A 66 10.86 -6.27 10.89
N VAL A 67 9.98 -6.10 9.90
CA VAL A 67 8.63 -6.64 9.93
C VAL A 67 8.65 -8.05 9.36
N LYS A 68 7.99 -9.01 10.02
CA LYS A 68 7.88 -10.36 9.47
C LYS A 68 7.05 -10.32 8.20
N TYR A 69 7.43 -11.15 7.24
CA TYR A 69 6.73 -11.24 5.96
C TYR A 69 5.22 -11.49 6.13
N ARG A 70 4.82 -12.41 7.03
CA ARG A 70 3.41 -12.68 7.32
C ARG A 70 2.66 -11.46 7.85
N ASP A 71 3.28 -10.71 8.76
CA ASP A 71 2.68 -9.48 9.32
C ASP A 71 2.49 -8.42 8.23
N HIS A 72 3.40 -8.37 7.25
CA HIS A 72 3.26 -7.51 6.07
C HIS A 72 2.05 -7.90 5.22
N ILE A 73 1.88 -9.19 4.89
CA ILE A 73 0.70 -9.64 4.14
C ILE A 73 -0.59 -9.31 4.90
N ILE A 74 -0.65 -9.66 6.19
CA ILE A 74 -1.82 -9.41 7.04
C ILE A 74 -2.14 -7.92 7.05
N LYS A 75 -1.12 -7.07 7.17
CA LYS A 75 -1.29 -5.62 7.13
C LYS A 75 -1.86 -5.14 5.80
N LEU A 76 -1.32 -5.67 4.69
CA LEU A 76 -1.73 -5.31 3.34
C LEU A 76 -3.20 -5.68 3.12
N LEU A 77 -3.56 -6.95 3.30
CA LEU A 77 -4.91 -7.47 3.07
C LEU A 77 -5.95 -6.89 4.03
N GLY A 78 -5.58 -6.69 5.30
CA GLY A 78 -6.49 -6.20 6.34
C GLY A 78 -6.79 -4.70 6.29
N SER A 79 -6.19 -3.98 5.34
CA SER A 79 -6.43 -2.53 5.20
C SER A 79 -6.84 -2.08 3.81
N LEU A 80 -7.22 -3.05 2.96
CA LEU A 80 -7.88 -2.79 1.68
C LEU A 80 -9.37 -2.45 1.89
N GLY A 81 -9.94 -1.73 0.92
CA GLY A 81 -11.35 -1.41 0.89
C GLY A 81 -12.26 -2.59 0.50
N PRO A 82 -13.58 -2.44 0.64
CA PRO A 82 -14.56 -3.50 0.34
C PRO A 82 -14.48 -4.09 -1.08
N GLU A 83 -14.02 -3.33 -2.06
CA GLU A 83 -13.82 -3.71 -3.45
C GLU A 83 -12.76 -4.81 -3.64
N TYR A 84 -11.92 -5.05 -2.61
CA TYR A 84 -10.94 -6.12 -2.56
C TYR A 84 -11.42 -7.35 -1.78
N ASN A 85 -12.62 -7.35 -1.18
CA ASN A 85 -13.09 -8.45 -0.32
C ASN A 85 -13.04 -9.82 -1.00
N SER A 86 -13.38 -9.89 -2.29
CA SER A 86 -13.37 -11.14 -3.05
C SER A 86 -11.95 -11.70 -3.23
N ILE A 87 -10.98 -10.84 -3.55
CA ILE A 87 -9.59 -11.26 -3.71
C ILE A 87 -8.94 -11.58 -2.36
N VAL A 88 -9.28 -10.84 -1.30
CA VAL A 88 -8.82 -11.13 0.07
C VAL A 88 -9.33 -12.49 0.55
N ALA A 89 -10.61 -12.80 0.33
CA ALA A 89 -11.18 -14.11 0.67
C ALA A 89 -10.49 -15.25 -0.09
N SER A 90 -10.27 -15.07 -1.40
CA SER A 90 -9.55 -16.04 -2.24
C SER A 90 -8.11 -16.27 -1.77
N LEU A 91 -7.38 -15.20 -1.44
CA LEU A 91 -6.02 -15.29 -0.90
C LEU A 91 -5.97 -15.97 0.46
N THR A 92 -6.96 -15.72 1.33
CA THR A 92 -7.02 -16.27 2.69
C THR A 92 -7.43 -17.75 2.72
N ALA A 93 -8.22 -18.20 1.72
CA ALA A 93 -8.67 -19.59 1.63
C ALA A 93 -7.61 -20.56 1.09
N ARG A 94 -6.50 -20.05 0.56
CA ARG A 94 -5.41 -20.89 0.03
C ARG A 94 -4.55 -21.44 1.17
N GLU A 95 -4.19 -22.71 1.07
CA GLU A 95 -3.31 -23.38 2.04
C GLU A 95 -1.81 -23.15 1.78
N ASP A 96 -1.45 -22.70 0.57
CA ASP A 96 -0.06 -22.45 0.20
C ASP A 96 0.50 -21.17 0.86
N ASP A 97 1.79 -21.19 1.20
CA ASP A 97 2.51 -19.96 1.52
C ASP A 97 2.64 -19.07 0.26
N PHE A 98 2.33 -17.78 0.42
CA PHE A 98 2.56 -16.78 -0.61
C PHE A 98 3.95 -16.17 -0.49
N SER A 99 4.43 -15.52 -1.56
CA SER A 99 5.53 -14.54 -1.47
C SER A 99 4.97 -13.11 -1.48
N LEU A 100 5.68 -12.15 -0.88
CA LEU A 100 5.21 -10.75 -0.83
C LEU A 100 4.98 -10.20 -2.22
N HIS A 101 5.92 -10.53 -3.11
CA HIS A 101 5.87 -10.19 -4.51
C HIS A 101 4.62 -10.74 -5.20
N SER A 102 4.27 -12.01 -4.94
CA SER A 102 3.05 -12.62 -5.49
C SER A 102 1.79 -11.89 -5.03
N VAL A 103 1.70 -11.54 -3.74
CA VAL A 103 0.55 -10.79 -3.21
C VAL A 103 0.45 -9.40 -3.87
N HIS A 104 1.57 -8.68 -4.00
CA HIS A 104 1.59 -7.38 -4.67
C HIS A 104 1.07 -7.47 -6.10
N ASN A 105 1.57 -8.43 -6.89
CA ASN A 105 1.14 -8.61 -8.29
C ASN A 105 -0.36 -8.93 -8.40
N ILE A 106 -0.87 -9.77 -7.50
CA ILE A 106 -2.30 -10.13 -7.48
C ILE A 106 -3.16 -8.90 -7.20
N LEU A 107 -2.78 -8.07 -6.22
CA LEU A 107 -3.53 -6.86 -5.89
C LEU A 107 -3.50 -5.82 -7.01
N LEU A 108 -2.34 -5.59 -7.63
CA LEU A 108 -2.21 -4.67 -8.77
C LEU A 108 -3.04 -5.15 -9.98
N THR A 109 -3.06 -6.45 -10.24
CA THR A 109 -3.89 -7.04 -11.30
C THR A 109 -5.38 -6.84 -11.01
N HIS A 110 -5.78 -6.99 -9.74
CA HIS A 110 -7.17 -6.76 -9.32
C HIS A 110 -7.58 -5.30 -9.47
N GLU A 111 -6.73 -4.36 -9.05
CA GLU A 111 -6.95 -2.92 -9.25
C GLU A 111 -7.16 -2.56 -10.72
N GLN A 112 -6.33 -3.09 -11.62
CA GLN A 112 -6.51 -2.90 -13.05
C GLN A 112 -7.90 -3.34 -13.50
N ARG A 113 -8.37 -4.52 -13.06
CA ARG A 113 -9.70 -5.03 -13.42
C ARG A 113 -10.82 -4.14 -12.88
N LEU A 114 -10.71 -3.67 -11.64
CA LEU A 114 -11.69 -2.73 -11.06
C LEU A 114 -11.78 -1.45 -11.88
N ASN A 115 -10.64 -0.91 -12.32
CA ASN A 115 -10.62 0.30 -13.14
C ASN A 115 -11.31 0.10 -14.50
N HIS A 116 -11.17 -1.07 -15.14
CA HIS A 116 -11.87 -1.39 -16.40
C HIS A 116 -13.38 -1.61 -16.21
N GLN A 117 -13.83 -2.03 -15.04
CA GLN A 117 -15.26 -2.18 -14.73
C GLN A 117 -15.95 -0.85 -14.43
N HIS A 118 -15.20 0.13 -13.89
CA HIS A 118 -15.72 1.45 -13.59
C HIS A 118 -15.68 2.43 -14.77
N THR A 119 -15.00 2.11 -15.88
CA THR A 119 -15.19 2.83 -17.13
C THR A 119 -16.54 2.46 -17.74
N PRO A 120 -17.50 3.40 -17.89
CA PRO A 120 -18.75 3.09 -18.56
C PRO A 120 -18.45 2.64 -20.00
N PRO A 121 -19.22 1.69 -20.57
CA PRO A 121 -19.13 1.40 -21.98
C PRO A 121 -19.45 2.70 -22.72
N THR A 122 -18.45 3.29 -23.37
CA THR A 122 -18.66 4.43 -24.24
C THR A 122 -19.76 4.04 -25.21
N ASP A 123 -20.88 4.76 -25.16
CA ASP A 123 -22.00 4.62 -26.07
C ASP A 123 -21.46 4.50 -27.50
N LEU A 124 -21.44 3.27 -28.02
CA LEU A 124 -21.46 3.01 -29.45
C LEU A 124 -22.82 3.50 -29.91
N HIS A 125 -22.88 4.81 -30.12
CA HIS A 125 -23.96 5.50 -30.79
C HIS A 125 -24.33 4.64 -32.00
N PHE A 126 -25.57 4.18 -31.96
CA PHE A 126 -26.30 3.61 -33.06
C PHE A 126 -26.24 4.56 -34.28
N ALA A 127 -25.12 4.59 -35.00
CA ALA A 127 -25.05 5.09 -36.36
C ALA A 127 -25.43 3.95 -37.33
N ALA A 128 -26.44 3.16 -36.96
CA ALA A 128 -27.21 2.34 -37.90
C ALA A 128 -28.32 3.22 -38.50
N HIS A 129 -27.95 4.34 -39.14
CA HIS A 129 -28.88 5.12 -39.96
C HIS A 129 -28.79 4.62 -41.41
N MET A 130 -29.65 3.64 -41.67
CA MET A 130 -30.41 3.41 -42.91
C MET A 130 -29.67 3.52 -44.26
N VAL A 131 -29.50 2.35 -44.87
CA VAL A 131 -29.45 2.16 -46.32
C VAL A 131 -30.70 2.79 -46.96
N ALA A 132 -30.58 3.98 -47.54
CA ALA A 132 -31.58 4.53 -48.44
C ALA A 132 -31.28 4.02 -49.87
N ILE A 133 -31.94 2.92 -50.26
CA ILE A 133 -32.11 2.57 -51.67
C ILE A 133 -33.43 3.23 -52.11
N PRO A 134 -33.43 4.23 -53.01
CA PRO A 134 -34.66 4.62 -53.66
C PRO A 134 -34.88 3.71 -54.87
N ASN A 135 -35.69 2.66 -54.69
CA ASN A 135 -36.39 2.02 -55.80
C ASN A 135 -37.63 2.87 -56.10
N SER A 136 -37.64 3.60 -57.21
CA SER A 136 -38.87 4.03 -57.88
C SER A 136 -39.26 2.99 -58.95
N VAL A 137 -40.55 2.66 -58.95
CA VAL A 137 -41.25 1.46 -59.44
C VAL A 137 -41.76 1.63 -60.90
N PRO A 138 -41.88 0.55 -61.72
CA PRO A 138 -42.54 0.55 -63.05
C PRO A 138 -44.06 0.21 -62.92
N PRO A 139 -44.92 0.21 -63.97
CA PRO A 139 -44.69 0.44 -65.41
C PRO A 139 -45.28 1.75 -65.96
#